data_AF-A0A9N9EDZ3-F1
#
_entry.id   AF-A0A9N9EDZ3-F1
#
_cell.length_a   1.000
_cell.length_b   1.000
_cell.length_c   1.000
_cell.angle_alpha   90.00
_cell.angle_beta   90.00
_cell.angle_gamma   90.00
#
_symmetry.space_group_name_H-M   'P 1'
#
loop_
_entity.id
_entity.type
_entity.pdbx_description
1 polymer ?
#
loop_
_entity_poly.entity_id
_entity_poly.type
_entity_poly.pdbx_seq_one_letter_code
_entity_poly.pdbx_strand_id
1 'polypeptide(L)'
;MFIIAKTPFSNKEAIIEAIPSQDIAEIRSLISQELGSIEFPVDRLRLFYGGKQLEDCNTVHEYDIKNKHTIQVTLKALPVQEEAASSSFMSIDEPASQETVASSSLSFVSEIGTSINENVPAFEEEVYYCEACNNNNRKKCKECGCHRCGKKNDEERTIVCDECQYIYHWYCLDPVITELPADSWFCEFCVHDDEEILTAGKKLDLSKSKKSKMPSATQEKNWGRGMACVGREKECTIVGPTFRGKIPGVPVGSSWLYRINCSESGIHRPPVAGIAGGAATGAVSIALSGGYPEDEDNGDTFTYTGAGGRDLKTGNKRMAKQTLDQKLDKTNLALARTCDAPISENGATANDWRKSLQIRVVRGEKLKKHNSKYAPEQGYRYDGIYKLVKYWKEKGSSGFYVWRYLMRRDDDEPAPWTKEGKALIEKLGLEMYVPEAIQKKRMKNQHDDDDKDQDEELASSSSPPKPKKLKKRYTPSKDLKALIKKDKKNVRAWKTVLEAETYTESEFIEAIQREFCCAVCQDLAQQPVTTKCVHNFCKTCLVRAMKYNNDTCPTCRQDIQEKEVVNQALVNAIKFVIPQYDEPEVPKKSIKKATRTTKDA
;
A
#
# COMPACT_ATOMS: atom_id res chain seq x y z
N MET A 1 -2.84 -29.20 21.72
CA MET A 1 -3.70 -29.16 20.51
C MET A 1 -2.90 -29.69 19.34
N PHE A 2 -3.53 -30.36 18.38
CA PHE A 2 -2.80 -31.01 17.30
C PHE A 2 -2.69 -30.11 16.08
N ILE A 3 -1.49 -30.02 15.51
CA ILE A 3 -1.18 -29.31 14.26
C ILE A 3 -0.66 -30.33 13.26
N ILE A 4 -1.10 -30.24 12.00
CA ILE A 4 -0.69 -31.18 10.95
C ILE A 4 0.36 -30.47 10.09
N ALA A 5 1.61 -30.90 10.15
CA ALA A 5 2.68 -30.38 9.30
C ALA A 5 2.79 -31.25 8.03
N LYS A 6 2.60 -30.68 6.84
CA LYS A 6 2.64 -31.43 5.56
C LYS A 6 3.66 -30.87 4.58
N THR A 7 4.41 -31.74 3.93
CA THR A 7 5.27 -31.36 2.80
C THR A 7 4.45 -31.34 1.50
N PRO A 8 4.56 -30.28 0.66
CA PRO A 8 3.72 -30.16 -0.53
C PRO A 8 4.12 -31.09 -1.70
N PHE A 9 5.34 -31.63 -1.68
CA PHE A 9 5.89 -32.44 -2.79
C PHE A 9 6.20 -33.89 -2.44
N SER A 10 6.45 -34.23 -1.17
CA SER A 10 6.79 -35.60 -0.75
C SER A 10 5.66 -36.33 -0.01
N ASN A 11 4.48 -35.73 0.12
CA ASN A 11 3.30 -36.28 0.83
C ASN A 11 3.60 -36.76 2.27
N LYS A 12 4.68 -36.28 2.89
CA LYS A 12 5.01 -36.60 4.28
C LYS A 12 4.20 -35.70 5.20
N GLU A 13 3.62 -36.28 6.23
CA GLU A 13 2.89 -35.57 7.26
C GLU A 13 3.39 -35.93 8.66
N ALA A 14 3.43 -34.94 9.55
CA ALA A 14 3.73 -35.07 10.96
C ALA A 14 2.59 -34.44 11.77
N ILE A 15 2.18 -35.09 12.86
CA ILE A 15 1.15 -34.57 13.76
C ILE A 15 1.84 -34.10 15.04
N ILE A 16 1.90 -32.79 15.22
CA ILE A 16 2.60 -32.15 16.35
C ILE A 16 1.59 -31.75 17.41
N GLU A 17 1.82 -32.15 18.65
CA GLU A 17 1.11 -31.58 19.79
C GLU A 17 1.77 -30.25 20.19
N ALA A 18 0.98 -29.18 20.17
CA ALA A 18 1.40 -27.82 20.45
C ALA A 18 0.50 -27.15 21.51
N ILE A 19 1.03 -26.16 22.23
CA ILE A 19 0.23 -25.24 23.06
C ILE A 19 0.13 -23.86 22.40
N PRO A 20 -0.94 -23.07 22.64
CA PRO A 20 -1.11 -21.77 21.97
C PRO A 20 0.03 -20.77 22.24
N SER A 21 0.62 -20.82 23.43
CA SER A 21 1.75 -19.98 23.84
C SER A 21 3.13 -20.51 23.42
N GLN A 22 3.18 -21.52 22.55
CA GLN A 22 4.44 -22.12 22.12
C GLN A 22 5.08 -21.30 20.99
N ASP A 23 6.40 -21.17 21.03
CA ASP A 23 7.16 -20.45 20.01
C ASP A 23 7.31 -21.29 18.72
N ILE A 24 7.27 -20.63 17.57
CA ILE A 24 7.44 -21.29 16.26
C ILE A 24 8.81 -21.97 16.12
N ALA A 25 9.84 -21.49 16.82
CA ALA A 25 11.15 -22.15 16.87
C ALA A 25 11.08 -23.59 17.46
N GLU A 26 10.28 -23.78 18.51
CA GLU A 26 10.06 -25.10 19.10
C GLU A 26 9.23 -25.98 18.17
N ILE A 27 8.16 -25.43 17.57
CA ILE A 27 7.34 -26.13 16.58
C ILE A 27 8.18 -26.60 15.39
N ARG A 28 9.14 -25.79 14.90
CA ARG A 28 10.06 -26.19 13.82
C ARG A 28 10.99 -27.32 14.24
N SER A 29 11.45 -27.31 15.49
CA SER A 29 12.29 -28.37 16.05
C SER A 29 11.52 -29.70 16.15
N LEU A 30 10.27 -29.66 16.61
CA LEU A 30 9.37 -30.82 16.66
C LEU A 30 9.06 -31.37 15.25
N ILE A 31 8.76 -30.49 14.29
CA ILE A 31 8.55 -30.89 12.88
C ILE A 31 9.82 -31.51 12.27
N SER A 32 11.02 -31.00 12.60
CA SER A 32 12.29 -31.59 12.17
C SER A 32 12.54 -32.97 12.76
N GLN A 33 12.14 -33.20 14.00
CA GLN A 33 12.27 -34.49 14.66
C GLN A 33 11.34 -35.52 14.03
N GLU A 34 10.07 -35.16 13.83
CA GLU A 34 9.02 -36.08 13.37
C GLU A 34 9.11 -36.39 11.86
N LEU A 35 9.51 -35.43 11.02
CA LEU A 35 9.73 -35.68 9.58
C LEU A 35 11.10 -36.30 9.24
N GLY A 36 11.98 -36.44 10.24
CA GLY A 36 13.33 -36.99 10.11
C GLY A 36 14.40 -35.94 9.85
N SER A 37 15.22 -35.67 10.87
CA SER A 37 16.11 -34.49 10.91
C SER A 37 17.28 -34.50 9.90
N ILE A 38 17.56 -35.65 9.28
CA ILE A 38 18.57 -35.76 8.20
C ILE A 38 18.02 -35.18 6.88
N GLU A 39 16.74 -35.42 6.60
CA GLU A 39 16.06 -34.97 5.38
C GLU A 39 15.44 -33.58 5.57
N PHE A 40 14.94 -33.31 6.79
CA PHE A 40 14.31 -32.05 7.19
C PHE A 40 15.03 -31.39 8.39
N PRO A 41 16.24 -30.85 8.22
CA PRO A 41 16.96 -30.19 9.32
C PRO A 41 16.39 -28.79 9.63
N VAL A 42 16.42 -28.42 10.91
CA VAL A 42 15.79 -27.20 11.48
C VAL A 42 16.20 -25.91 10.77
N ASP A 43 17.46 -25.80 10.35
CA ASP A 43 18.04 -24.62 9.69
C ASP A 43 17.56 -24.42 8.24
N ARG A 44 17.06 -25.48 7.61
CA ARG A 44 16.53 -25.47 6.23
C ARG A 44 15.01 -25.48 6.19
N LEU A 45 14.34 -25.85 7.28
CA LEU A 45 12.89 -25.88 7.39
C LEU A 45 12.27 -24.48 7.32
N ARG A 46 11.33 -24.30 6.39
CA ARG A 46 10.42 -23.16 6.34
C ARG A 46 8.99 -23.64 6.56
N LEU A 47 8.29 -22.98 7.48
CA LEU A 47 6.92 -23.28 7.85
C LEU A 47 6.00 -22.19 7.30
N PHE A 48 4.87 -22.57 6.73
CA PHE A 48 3.89 -21.67 6.15
C PHE A 48 2.47 -21.99 6.62
N TYR A 49 1.69 -20.96 6.92
CA TYR A 49 0.27 -21.10 7.25
C TYR A 49 -0.49 -19.85 6.78
N GLY A 50 -1.66 -20.05 6.15
CA GLY A 50 -2.45 -18.95 5.58
C GLY A 50 -1.70 -18.10 4.54
N GLY A 51 -0.74 -18.69 3.82
CA GLY A 51 0.12 -17.97 2.85
C GLY A 51 1.24 -17.13 3.46
N LYS A 52 1.39 -17.09 4.80
CA LYS A 52 2.47 -16.39 5.50
C LYS A 52 3.55 -17.38 5.94
N GLN A 53 4.82 -16.97 5.87
CA GLN A 53 5.91 -17.71 6.51
C GLN A 53 5.86 -17.49 8.03
N LEU A 54 6.08 -18.54 8.81
CA LEU A 54 6.09 -18.48 10.27
C LEU A 54 7.50 -18.15 10.78
N GLU A 55 7.61 -16.99 11.43
CA GLU A 55 8.82 -16.48 12.08
C GLU A 55 8.99 -17.00 13.50
N ASP A 56 10.25 -17.23 13.91
CA ASP A 56 10.62 -17.94 15.14
C ASP A 56 10.27 -17.25 16.46
N CYS A 57 10.21 -15.91 16.44
CA CYS A 57 9.95 -15.07 17.61
C CYS A 57 8.46 -14.92 17.96
N ASN A 58 7.59 -15.53 17.16
CA ASN A 58 6.15 -15.43 17.31
C ASN A 58 5.57 -16.76 17.81
N THR A 59 4.39 -16.71 18.43
CA THR A 59 3.72 -17.87 19.01
C THR A 59 2.67 -18.47 18.07
N VAL A 60 2.29 -19.72 18.32
CA VAL A 60 1.21 -20.41 17.57
C VAL A 60 -0.12 -19.64 17.63
N HIS A 61 -0.41 -18.96 18.76
CA HIS A 61 -1.62 -18.15 18.92
C HIS A 61 -1.63 -16.88 18.06
N GLU A 62 -0.50 -16.21 17.87
CA GLU A 62 -0.39 -14.96 17.09
C GLU A 62 -0.71 -15.16 15.59
N TYR A 63 -0.58 -16.39 15.09
CA TYR A 63 -0.99 -16.77 13.74
C TYR A 63 -2.43 -17.31 13.66
N ASP A 64 -3.19 -17.37 14.76
CA ASP A 64 -4.52 -17.98 14.83
C ASP A 64 -4.57 -19.44 14.30
N ILE A 65 -3.50 -20.21 14.59
CA ILE A 65 -3.42 -21.64 14.26
C ILE A 65 -4.23 -22.41 15.29
N LYS A 66 -5.21 -23.22 14.83
CA LYS A 66 -6.14 -23.95 15.68
C LYS A 66 -5.95 -25.46 15.56
N ASN A 67 -6.64 -26.21 16.42
CA ASN A 67 -6.63 -27.67 16.41
C ASN A 67 -6.99 -28.24 15.03
N LYS A 68 -6.18 -29.20 14.55
CA LYS A 68 -6.23 -29.84 13.22
C LYS A 68 -5.92 -28.94 12.01
N HIS A 69 -5.42 -27.72 12.22
CA HIS A 69 -4.97 -26.88 11.10
C HIS A 69 -3.68 -27.41 10.48
N THR A 70 -3.49 -27.15 9.18
CA THR A 70 -2.34 -27.64 8.40
C THR A 70 -1.30 -26.56 8.19
N ILE A 71 -0.06 -26.81 8.62
CA ILE A 71 1.14 -26.03 8.29
C ILE A 71 1.81 -26.69 7.08
N GLN A 72 2.14 -25.90 6.06
CA GLN A 72 2.95 -26.34 4.93
C GLN A 72 4.43 -26.25 5.26
N VAL A 73 5.18 -27.32 4.95
CA VAL A 73 6.60 -27.47 5.26
C VAL A 73 7.40 -27.52 3.97
N THR A 74 8.33 -26.58 3.79
CA THR A 74 9.26 -26.58 2.64
C THR A 74 10.72 -26.48 3.09
N LEU A 75 11.63 -26.87 2.22
CA LEU A 75 13.07 -26.83 2.49
C LEU A 75 13.75 -25.73 1.69
N LYS A 76 14.67 -25.02 2.35
CA LYS A 76 15.62 -24.13 1.70
C LYS A 76 16.58 -24.96 0.84
N ALA A 77 16.76 -24.54 -0.41
CA ALA A 77 17.78 -25.09 -1.30
C ALA A 77 19.19 -24.92 -0.69
N LEU A 78 20.05 -25.90 -0.90
CA LEU A 78 21.48 -25.77 -0.61
C LEU A 78 22.13 -24.92 -1.71
N PRO A 79 23.10 -24.04 -1.40
CA PRO A 79 23.95 -23.45 -2.41
C PRO A 79 24.75 -24.55 -3.10
N VAL A 80 24.81 -24.53 -4.43
CA VAL A 80 25.69 -25.41 -5.20
C VAL A 80 27.13 -24.99 -4.94
N GLN A 81 27.99 -25.94 -4.58
CA GLN A 81 29.44 -25.70 -4.52
C GLN A 81 30.01 -25.97 -5.91
N GLU A 82 30.57 -24.95 -6.55
CA GLU A 82 31.35 -25.14 -7.78
C GLU A 82 32.70 -25.78 -7.42
N GLU A 83 32.92 -27.02 -7.87
CA GLU A 83 34.25 -27.62 -7.85
C GLU A 83 35.15 -26.92 -8.87
N ALA A 84 36.35 -26.54 -8.44
CA ALA A 84 37.27 -25.76 -9.26
C ALA A 84 37.91 -26.60 -10.37
N ALA A 85 37.58 -26.29 -11.63
CA ALA A 85 38.30 -26.79 -12.81
C ALA A 85 39.09 -25.66 -13.47
N SER A 86 40.42 -25.74 -13.38
CA SER A 86 41.36 -24.80 -14.01
C SER A 86 41.43 -25.00 -15.53
N SER A 87 41.58 -23.89 -16.27
CA SER A 87 41.68 -23.91 -17.73
C SER A 87 43.12 -24.17 -18.22
N SER A 88 43.31 -25.18 -19.08
CA SER A 88 44.33 -25.12 -20.14
C SER A 88 44.10 -26.12 -21.28
N PHE A 89 43.87 -25.55 -22.45
CA PHE A 89 43.90 -26.06 -23.82
C PHE A 89 45.04 -27.05 -24.16
N MET A 90 44.77 -28.13 -24.93
CA MET A 90 45.42 -28.47 -26.23
C MET A 90 44.87 -29.77 -26.86
N SER A 91 44.97 -29.88 -28.19
CA SER A 91 44.41 -30.94 -29.05
C SER A 91 45.30 -32.19 -29.18
N ILE A 92 44.73 -33.33 -29.64
CA ILE A 92 45.19 -34.19 -30.77
C ILE A 92 44.47 -35.58 -30.80
N ASP A 93 44.04 -35.96 -32.00
CA ASP A 93 43.72 -37.28 -32.62
C ASP A 93 42.77 -38.36 -32.02
N GLU A 94 41.97 -38.91 -32.95
CA GLU A 94 41.22 -40.19 -32.97
C GLU A 94 42.15 -41.41 -33.26
N PRO A 95 41.68 -42.68 -33.38
CA PRO A 95 40.42 -43.33 -32.96
C PRO A 95 40.66 -44.69 -32.23
N ALA A 96 39.58 -45.42 -31.84
CA ALA A 96 39.34 -46.86 -32.18
C ALA A 96 38.26 -47.59 -31.32
N SER A 97 37.51 -48.50 -31.97
CA SER A 97 36.71 -49.64 -31.42
C SER A 97 35.57 -49.33 -30.41
N GLN A 98 34.28 -49.65 -30.67
CA GLN A 98 33.66 -51.00 -30.71
C GLN A 98 33.83 -51.72 -29.35
N GLU A 99 32.83 -52.15 -28.57
CA GLU A 99 31.48 -52.72 -28.81
C GLU A 99 30.55 -52.57 -27.54
N THR A 100 29.29 -53.04 -27.38
CA THR A 100 28.26 -53.74 -28.21
C THR A 100 26.80 -53.44 -27.77
N VAL A 101 25.82 -54.03 -28.48
CA VAL A 101 24.39 -54.30 -28.15
C VAL A 101 24.13 -55.08 -26.84
N ALA A 102 22.91 -55.34 -26.31
CA ALA A 102 21.57 -54.69 -26.30
C ALA A 102 20.57 -55.57 -25.50
N SER A 103 19.44 -55.01 -25.06
CA SER A 103 18.19 -55.74 -24.68
C SER A 103 18.26 -56.63 -23.39
N SER A 104 17.19 -57.19 -22.81
CA SER A 104 15.75 -57.16 -23.13
C SER A 104 14.85 -57.35 -21.89
N SER A 105 13.65 -56.77 -21.93
CA SER A 105 12.33 -57.29 -21.49
C SER A 105 12.10 -58.14 -20.23
N LEU A 106 11.12 -57.70 -19.41
CA LEU A 106 9.91 -58.44 -18.93
C LEU A 106 10.12 -59.68 -18.00
N SER A 107 9.20 -60.12 -17.12
CA SER A 107 7.81 -59.74 -16.74
C SER A 107 7.42 -60.48 -15.44
N PHE A 108 6.42 -60.02 -14.68
CA PHE A 108 5.20 -60.82 -14.37
C PHE A 108 4.07 -59.94 -13.77
N VAL A 109 2.82 -60.44 -13.78
CA VAL A 109 1.57 -59.65 -13.65
C VAL A 109 0.56 -60.31 -12.70
N SER A 110 -0.20 -59.51 -11.95
CA SER A 110 -1.65 -59.66 -11.60
C SER A 110 -1.99 -58.62 -10.52
N GLU A 111 -2.87 -57.63 -10.72
CA GLU A 111 -4.31 -57.63 -11.08
C GLU A 111 -5.25 -58.31 -10.08
N ILE A 112 -5.93 -57.48 -9.27
CA ILE A 112 -7.39 -57.47 -9.16
C ILE A 112 -7.82 -56.00 -9.19
N GLY A 113 -8.73 -55.63 -10.10
CA GLY A 113 -9.21 -54.25 -10.25
C GLY A 113 -10.67 -54.05 -9.83
N THR A 114 -11.11 -52.79 -9.80
CA THR A 114 -12.52 -52.42 -10.04
C THR A 114 -12.59 -50.95 -10.46
N SER A 115 -13.32 -50.66 -11.54
CA SER A 115 -13.49 -49.31 -12.11
C SER A 115 -14.53 -48.47 -11.35
N ILE A 116 -14.44 -47.12 -11.37
CA ILE A 116 -15.49 -46.23 -11.91
C ILE A 116 -14.84 -44.97 -12.53
N ASN A 117 -15.59 -44.36 -13.46
CA ASN A 117 -15.28 -43.39 -14.50
C ASN A 117 -14.96 -41.92 -14.09
N GLU A 118 -14.54 -41.17 -15.11
CA GLU A 118 -14.19 -39.74 -15.14
C GLU A 118 -15.34 -38.77 -14.87
N ASN A 119 -15.08 -37.68 -14.13
CA ASN A 119 -15.27 -36.28 -14.56
C ASN A 119 -15.01 -35.30 -13.38
N VAL A 120 -13.96 -34.47 -13.49
CA VAL A 120 -13.72 -33.32 -12.62
C VAL A 120 -13.61 -32.06 -13.50
N PRO A 121 -14.46 -31.03 -13.33
CA PRO A 121 -14.37 -29.83 -14.14
C PRO A 121 -13.06 -29.08 -13.90
N ALA A 122 -12.35 -28.75 -14.96
CA ALA A 122 -11.10 -28.00 -14.89
C ALA A 122 -11.34 -26.57 -14.34
N PHE A 123 -10.42 -26.10 -13.51
CA PHE A 123 -10.43 -24.74 -12.96
C PHE A 123 -9.93 -23.77 -14.05
N GLU A 124 -10.83 -22.98 -14.66
CA GLU A 124 -10.41 -21.95 -15.61
C GLU A 124 -9.73 -20.78 -14.88
N GLU A 125 -8.43 -20.63 -15.12
CA GLU A 125 -7.61 -19.52 -14.59
C GLU A 125 -8.07 -18.18 -15.20
N GLU A 126 -8.10 -17.12 -14.38
CA GLU A 126 -8.41 -15.77 -14.88
C GLU A 126 -7.23 -15.20 -15.67
N VAL A 127 -7.22 -15.49 -16.98
CA VAL A 127 -6.15 -15.09 -17.91
C VAL A 127 -6.03 -13.55 -17.99
N TYR A 128 -4.96 -13.01 -17.41
CA TYR A 128 -4.58 -11.59 -17.47
C TYR A 128 -4.62 -11.06 -18.92
N TYR A 129 -5.40 -10.00 -19.18
CA TYR A 129 -5.57 -9.42 -20.52
C TYR A 129 -4.72 -8.17 -20.75
N CYS A 130 -3.73 -8.27 -21.64
CA CYS A 130 -2.89 -7.14 -22.05
C CYS A 130 -3.43 -6.47 -23.33
N GLU A 131 -3.96 -5.25 -23.16
CA GLU A 131 -4.47 -4.38 -24.25
C GLU A 131 -3.40 -4.01 -25.29
N ALA A 132 -2.12 -3.89 -24.91
CA ALA A 132 -1.05 -3.55 -25.86
C ALA A 132 -0.71 -4.67 -26.86
N CYS A 133 -1.18 -5.91 -26.64
CA CYS A 133 -1.00 -7.01 -27.59
C CYS A 133 -2.26 -7.85 -27.86
N ASN A 134 -3.40 -7.49 -27.25
CA ASN A 134 -4.66 -8.26 -27.25
C ASN A 134 -4.45 -9.74 -26.87
N ASN A 135 -3.66 -10.00 -25.82
CA ASN A 135 -3.24 -11.34 -25.38
C ASN A 135 -2.60 -12.25 -26.44
N ASN A 136 -2.12 -11.69 -27.54
CA ASN A 136 -1.42 -12.48 -28.55
C ASN A 136 -0.01 -12.87 -28.05
N ASN A 137 0.14 -14.09 -27.52
CA ASN A 137 1.42 -14.59 -27.00
C ASN A 137 2.50 -14.80 -28.07
N ARG A 138 2.16 -14.72 -29.37
CA ARG A 138 3.14 -14.69 -30.47
C ARG A 138 3.64 -13.27 -30.80
N LYS A 139 3.00 -12.21 -30.29
CA LYS A 139 3.45 -10.82 -30.48
C LYS A 139 4.40 -10.40 -29.36
N LYS A 140 5.52 -9.78 -29.74
CA LYS A 140 6.42 -9.11 -28.80
C LYS A 140 5.72 -7.92 -28.15
N CYS A 141 5.64 -7.89 -26.83
CA CYS A 141 5.01 -6.84 -26.04
C CYS A 141 5.88 -6.51 -24.82
N LYS A 142 6.21 -5.23 -24.63
CA LYS A 142 7.03 -4.75 -23.49
C LYS A 142 6.24 -4.47 -22.21
N GLU A 143 4.91 -4.63 -22.25
CA GLU A 143 4.00 -4.39 -21.13
C GLU A 143 3.53 -5.68 -20.44
N CYS A 144 3.57 -6.83 -21.13
CA CYS A 144 3.18 -8.15 -20.59
C CYS A 144 4.19 -9.24 -20.96
N GLY A 145 5.44 -8.84 -21.19
CA GLY A 145 6.59 -9.67 -21.53
C GLY A 145 7.85 -8.91 -21.16
N CYS A 146 9.04 -9.46 -21.43
CA CYS A 146 10.28 -8.80 -21.06
C CYS A 146 10.37 -7.38 -21.64
N HIS A 147 10.57 -6.37 -20.79
CA HIS A 147 10.57 -4.96 -21.17
C HIS A 147 11.70 -4.60 -22.16
N ARG A 148 12.80 -5.37 -22.18
CA ARG A 148 13.88 -5.23 -23.17
C ARG A 148 13.50 -5.87 -24.51
N CYS A 149 13.28 -7.19 -24.57
CA CYS A 149 13.13 -7.95 -25.82
C CYS A 149 11.68 -8.12 -26.32
N GLY A 150 10.69 -7.87 -25.46
CA GLY A 150 9.25 -8.02 -25.69
C GLY A 150 8.73 -9.45 -25.70
N LYS A 151 9.56 -10.49 -25.56
CA LYS A 151 9.09 -11.89 -25.63
C LYS A 151 8.39 -12.32 -24.31
N LYS A 152 7.51 -13.32 -24.42
CA LYS A 152 6.76 -13.95 -23.33
C LYS A 152 7.09 -15.45 -23.22
N ASN A 153 8.35 -15.76 -22.96
CA ASN A 153 8.87 -17.11 -22.82
C ASN A 153 9.71 -17.21 -21.54
N ASP A 154 10.21 -18.39 -21.21
CA ASP A 154 11.20 -18.63 -20.15
C ASP A 154 10.84 -18.00 -18.79
N GLU A 155 9.61 -18.22 -18.32
CA GLU A 155 9.04 -17.59 -17.11
C GLU A 155 9.90 -17.84 -15.85
N GLU A 156 10.48 -19.03 -15.73
CA GLU A 156 11.44 -19.42 -14.68
C GLU A 156 12.69 -18.52 -14.60
N ARG A 157 13.04 -17.85 -15.70
CA ARG A 157 14.19 -16.93 -15.79
C ARG A 157 13.73 -15.49 -16.04
N THR A 158 12.58 -15.13 -15.48
CA THR A 158 12.11 -13.75 -15.40
C THR A 158 12.34 -13.14 -14.02
N ILE A 159 12.41 -11.81 -13.98
CA ILE A 159 12.53 -10.99 -12.77
C ILE A 159 11.70 -9.72 -12.94
N VAL A 160 11.08 -9.24 -11.87
CA VAL A 160 10.25 -8.03 -11.85
C VAL A 160 11.02 -6.92 -11.14
N CYS A 161 11.04 -5.71 -11.72
CA CYS A 161 11.67 -4.55 -11.09
C CYS A 161 10.77 -3.99 -9.97
N ASP A 162 11.31 -3.83 -8.76
CA ASP A 162 10.54 -3.40 -7.59
C ASP A 162 10.03 -1.94 -7.66
N GLU A 163 10.66 -1.06 -8.47
CA GLU A 163 10.19 0.33 -8.65
C GLU A 163 9.16 0.48 -9.78
N CYS A 164 9.40 -0.13 -10.95
CA CYS A 164 8.55 0.07 -12.13
C CYS A 164 7.60 -1.09 -12.47
N GLN A 165 7.72 -2.21 -11.75
CA GLN A 165 6.90 -3.43 -11.89
C GLN A 165 6.91 -4.08 -13.29
N TYR A 166 7.85 -3.71 -14.16
CA TYR A 166 8.06 -4.38 -15.43
C TYR A 166 8.88 -5.66 -15.28
N ILE A 167 8.54 -6.65 -16.12
CA ILE A 167 9.18 -7.97 -16.21
C ILE A 167 10.41 -7.90 -17.11
N TYR A 168 11.49 -8.62 -16.78
CA TYR A 168 12.70 -8.76 -17.58
C TYR A 168 13.17 -10.22 -17.57
N HIS A 169 13.78 -10.71 -18.66
CA HIS A 169 14.54 -11.97 -18.60
C HIS A 169 15.91 -11.71 -17.99
N TRP A 170 16.42 -12.63 -17.16
CA TRP A 170 17.75 -12.49 -16.55
C TRP A 170 18.86 -12.32 -17.61
N TYR A 171 18.75 -13.08 -18.71
CA TYR A 171 19.64 -13.01 -19.87
C TYR A 171 19.41 -11.83 -20.82
N CYS A 172 18.31 -11.09 -20.67
CA CYS A 172 18.11 -9.86 -21.44
C CYS A 172 18.75 -8.65 -20.75
N LEU A 173 19.08 -8.73 -19.46
CA LEU A 173 19.66 -7.65 -18.69
C LEU A 173 21.14 -7.43 -19.04
N ASP A 174 21.66 -6.27 -18.66
CA ASP A 174 23.05 -5.88 -18.83
C ASP A 174 23.52 -5.18 -17.53
N PRO A 175 24.45 -5.80 -16.77
CA PRO A 175 25.00 -7.14 -16.98
C PRO A 175 23.93 -8.24 -16.88
N VAL A 176 24.19 -9.37 -17.56
CA VAL A 176 23.33 -10.56 -17.50
C VAL A 176 23.31 -11.10 -16.07
N ILE A 177 22.11 -11.35 -15.55
CA ILE A 177 21.91 -11.95 -14.24
C ILE A 177 21.93 -13.48 -14.39
N THR A 178 22.71 -14.16 -13.54
CA THR A 178 22.81 -15.62 -13.49
C THR A 178 22.12 -16.23 -12.27
N GLU A 179 21.98 -15.45 -11.19
CA GLU A 179 21.33 -15.84 -9.93
C GLU A 179 20.27 -14.81 -9.53
N LEU A 180 19.14 -15.27 -8.99
CA LEU A 180 18.07 -14.37 -8.55
C LEU A 180 18.54 -13.54 -7.33
N PRO A 181 18.51 -12.20 -7.38
CA PRO A 181 19.00 -11.35 -6.29
C PRO A 181 18.33 -11.64 -4.94
N ALA A 182 19.15 -11.69 -3.89
CA ALA A 182 18.67 -11.95 -2.52
C ALA A 182 17.95 -10.74 -1.87
N ASP A 183 18.13 -9.55 -2.43
CA ASP A 183 17.56 -8.27 -2.02
C ASP A 183 16.79 -7.63 -3.20
N SER A 184 16.05 -6.55 -2.94
CA SER A 184 15.25 -5.83 -3.96
C SER A 184 16.02 -5.50 -5.23
N TRP A 185 15.44 -5.85 -6.37
CA TRP A 185 16.05 -5.68 -7.69
C TRP A 185 15.42 -4.56 -8.50
N PHE A 186 16.27 -3.75 -9.13
CA PHE A 186 15.89 -2.62 -9.97
C PHE A 186 16.50 -2.79 -11.36
N CYS A 187 15.71 -2.54 -12.41
CA CYS A 187 16.18 -2.59 -13.80
C CYS A 187 17.11 -1.43 -14.16
N GLU A 188 17.83 -1.53 -15.28
CA GLU A 188 18.69 -0.48 -15.85
C GLU A 188 18.06 0.93 -15.93
N PHE A 189 16.73 1.04 -16.03
CA PHE A 189 16.01 2.32 -16.05
C PHE A 189 15.60 2.87 -14.67
N CYS A 190 15.84 2.10 -13.61
CA CYS A 190 15.52 2.38 -12.20
C CYS A 190 16.78 2.40 -11.31
N VAL A 191 17.83 1.66 -11.69
CA VAL A 191 19.19 1.87 -11.19
C VAL A 191 19.61 3.31 -11.49
N HIS A 192 20.22 3.97 -10.50
CA HIS A 192 20.76 5.32 -10.66
C HIS A 192 22.28 5.20 -10.59
N ASP A 193 22.99 5.48 -11.69
CA ASP A 193 24.45 5.28 -11.80
C ASP A 193 25.24 5.89 -10.64
N ASP A 194 26.18 5.10 -10.11
CA ASP A 194 27.14 5.51 -9.08
C ASP A 194 28.57 5.69 -9.68
N GLU A 195 28.70 5.78 -11.01
CA GLU A 195 30.00 5.71 -11.72
C GLU A 195 30.82 7.01 -11.83
N GLU A 196 30.35 8.17 -11.36
CA GLU A 196 31.16 9.41 -11.38
C GLU A 196 32.19 9.47 -10.22
N ILE A 197 32.80 8.33 -9.86
CA ILE A 197 33.87 8.22 -8.85
C ILE A 197 34.96 7.21 -9.27
N LEU A 198 35.77 7.50 -10.30
CA LEU A 198 37.10 6.86 -10.47
C LEU A 198 38.16 7.78 -11.10
N THR A 199 38.68 8.73 -10.32
CA THR A 199 40.08 9.22 -10.45
C THR A 199 40.48 9.91 -9.12
N ALA A 200 41.58 9.59 -8.44
CA ALA A 200 42.64 8.63 -8.70
C ALA A 200 43.09 7.90 -7.40
N GLY A 201 43.54 6.64 -7.54
CA GLY A 201 44.62 6.11 -6.70
C GLY A 201 44.34 5.77 -5.23
N LYS A 202 43.42 4.83 -4.96
CA LYS A 202 43.55 3.88 -3.82
C LYS A 202 42.64 2.67 -4.03
N LYS A 203 43.21 1.51 -4.36
CA LYS A 203 42.50 0.23 -4.30
C LYS A 203 42.20 -0.08 -2.83
N LEU A 204 40.92 -0.10 -2.46
CA LEU A 204 40.49 -0.65 -1.17
C LEU A 204 40.44 -2.17 -1.29
N ASP A 205 41.32 -2.83 -0.57
CA ASP A 205 41.44 -4.28 -0.54
C ASP A 205 40.27 -4.90 0.24
N LEU A 206 39.30 -5.44 -0.50
CA LEU A 206 38.03 -5.97 0.03
C LEU A 206 38.23 -7.22 0.92
N SER A 207 39.42 -7.84 0.90
CA SER A 207 39.74 -9.02 1.72
C SER A 207 39.63 -8.80 3.24
N LYS A 208 39.62 -7.54 3.70
CA LYS A 208 39.45 -7.17 5.12
C LYS A 208 38.08 -6.62 5.49
N SER A 209 37.14 -6.48 4.54
CA SER A 209 35.75 -6.09 4.87
C SER A 209 34.96 -7.29 5.41
N LYS A 210 35.32 -7.78 6.60
CA LYS A 210 34.38 -8.52 7.45
C LYS A 210 33.12 -7.67 7.53
N LYS A 211 31.98 -8.24 7.09
CA LYS A 211 30.65 -7.59 7.08
C LYS A 211 30.51 -6.68 8.31
N SER A 212 30.62 -5.36 8.14
CA SER A 212 30.16 -4.45 9.16
C SER A 212 28.67 -4.75 9.30
N LYS A 213 28.26 -5.17 10.50
CA LYS A 213 26.84 -5.37 10.83
C LYS A 213 26.07 -4.16 10.34
N MET A 214 24.85 -4.36 9.84
CA MET A 214 23.96 -3.24 9.49
C MET A 214 24.02 -2.19 10.60
N PRO A 215 24.09 -0.88 10.29
CA PRO A 215 24.18 0.15 11.33
C PRO A 215 23.05 0.12 12.37
N SER A 216 21.94 -0.59 12.10
CA SER A 216 20.88 -0.91 13.08
C SER A 216 21.28 -1.99 14.10
N ALA A 217 22.05 -3.00 13.68
CA ALA A 217 22.48 -4.14 14.51
C ALA A 217 23.70 -3.84 15.42
N THR A 218 24.25 -2.62 15.34
CA THR A 218 25.20 -2.03 16.29
C THR A 218 24.70 -0.69 16.87
N GLN A 219 23.45 -0.29 16.60
CA GLN A 219 22.86 0.88 17.23
C GLN A 219 22.25 0.53 18.59
N GLU A 220 23.01 0.76 19.65
CA GLU A 220 22.50 0.86 21.03
C GLU A 220 21.60 2.10 21.24
N LYS A 221 21.45 2.96 20.22
CA LYS A 221 20.50 4.06 20.21
C LYS A 221 19.07 3.53 20.14
N ASN A 222 18.50 3.30 21.32
CA ASN A 222 17.07 3.17 21.51
C ASN A 222 16.40 4.47 21.05
N TRP A 223 15.82 4.47 19.85
CA TRP A 223 15.12 5.62 19.24
C TRP A 223 13.80 5.99 19.96
N GLY A 224 13.52 5.35 21.09
CA GLY A 224 12.30 5.47 21.87
C GLY A 224 11.14 4.68 21.27
N ARG A 225 10.20 4.25 22.11
CA ARG A 225 8.92 3.65 21.68
C ARG A 225 7.96 4.72 21.13
N GLY A 226 8.41 5.46 20.11
CA GLY A 226 7.73 6.62 19.52
C GLY A 226 7.47 6.47 18.00
N MET A 227 6.77 7.45 17.43
CA MET A 227 6.21 7.40 16.07
C MET A 227 7.23 7.52 14.91
N ALA A 228 8.53 7.32 15.15
CA ALA A 228 9.58 7.54 14.15
C ALA A 228 9.65 6.43 13.08
N CYS A 229 9.34 5.19 13.47
CA CYS A 229 9.42 3.99 12.62
C CYS A 229 8.08 3.24 12.51
N VAL A 230 6.97 3.83 12.96
CA VAL A 230 5.66 3.17 13.04
C VAL A 230 5.01 3.15 11.66
N GLY A 231 4.54 1.97 11.24
CA GLY A 231 3.77 1.76 10.02
C GLY A 231 2.33 2.28 10.12
N ARG A 232 1.53 2.05 9.08
CA ARG A 232 0.09 2.34 9.10
C ARG A 232 -0.64 1.21 9.82
N GLU A 233 -1.55 1.55 10.73
CA GLU A 233 -2.46 0.57 11.37
C GLU A 233 -3.68 0.27 10.47
N LYS A 234 -4.07 1.23 9.62
CA LYS A 234 -5.21 1.15 8.70
C LYS A 234 -4.87 1.73 7.31
N GLU A 235 -5.63 1.38 6.28
CA GLU A 235 -5.55 2.01 4.95
C GLU A 235 -6.93 2.54 4.54
N CYS A 236 -6.97 3.76 3.99
CA CYS A 236 -8.18 4.32 3.40
C CYS A 236 -8.60 3.50 2.17
N THR A 237 -9.66 2.71 2.33
CA THR A 237 -10.37 1.95 1.28
C THR A 237 -11.56 2.71 0.70
N ILE A 238 -11.98 3.82 1.33
CA ILE A 238 -13.14 4.65 0.92
C ILE A 238 -12.95 5.21 -0.50
N VAL A 239 -11.71 5.58 -0.87
CA VAL A 239 -11.34 6.09 -2.19
C VAL A 239 -9.95 5.61 -2.60
N GLY A 240 -9.69 5.43 -3.89
CA GLY A 240 -8.40 4.93 -4.40
C GLY A 240 -7.19 5.87 -4.17
N PRO A 241 -5.94 5.39 -4.34
CA PRO A 241 -4.73 6.21 -4.11
C PRO A 241 -4.57 7.43 -5.04
N THR A 242 -5.17 7.37 -6.22
CA THR A 242 -5.15 8.41 -7.27
C THR A 242 -6.30 9.43 -7.12
N PHE A 243 -7.17 9.26 -6.12
CA PHE A 243 -8.37 10.06 -5.91
C PHE A 243 -8.10 11.57 -5.76
N ARG A 244 -8.91 12.38 -6.45
CA ARG A 244 -8.87 13.85 -6.50
C ARG A 244 -10.11 14.44 -5.85
N GLY A 245 -9.95 15.57 -5.16
CA GLY A 245 -11.04 16.20 -4.40
C GLY A 245 -11.05 15.79 -2.93
N LYS A 246 -12.18 16.00 -2.26
CA LYS A 246 -12.37 15.84 -0.81
C LYS A 246 -12.55 14.36 -0.43
N ILE A 247 -11.88 13.89 0.63
CA ILE A 247 -12.09 12.53 1.12
C ILE A 247 -13.43 12.49 1.86
N PRO A 248 -14.36 11.57 1.53
CA PRO A 248 -15.63 11.42 2.25
C PRO A 248 -15.43 11.24 3.75
N GLY A 249 -16.23 11.92 4.57
CA GLY A 249 -16.14 11.93 6.04
C GLY A 249 -15.03 12.81 6.63
N VAL A 250 -14.13 13.38 5.80
CA VAL A 250 -13.00 14.19 6.26
C VAL A 250 -13.20 15.68 5.89
N PRO A 251 -14.02 16.43 6.64
CA PRO A 251 -14.29 17.85 6.39
C PRO A 251 -13.08 18.74 6.65
N VAL A 252 -13.13 19.96 6.11
CA VAL A 252 -12.14 21.00 6.35
C VAL A 252 -12.06 21.34 7.84
N GLY A 253 -10.84 21.36 8.38
CA GLY A 253 -10.57 21.50 9.81
C GLY A 253 -10.27 20.18 10.54
N SER A 254 -10.52 19.03 9.92
CA SER A 254 -10.05 17.72 10.43
C SER A 254 -8.56 17.77 10.75
N SER A 255 -8.17 17.28 11.93
CA SER A 255 -6.82 17.44 12.48
C SER A 255 -6.27 16.14 13.05
N TRP A 256 -4.96 15.88 12.87
CA TRP A 256 -4.26 14.69 13.32
C TRP A 256 -2.91 15.03 13.95
N LEU A 257 -2.54 14.32 15.02
CA LEU A 257 -1.27 14.55 15.70
C LEU A 257 -0.04 14.16 14.83
N TYR A 258 -0.16 13.11 14.01
CA TYR A 258 0.95 12.58 13.20
C TYR A 258 0.62 12.43 11.71
N ARG A 259 1.68 12.49 10.89
CA ARG A 259 1.62 12.27 9.43
C ARG A 259 1.08 10.89 9.06
N ILE A 260 1.31 9.87 9.88
CA ILE A 260 0.81 8.51 9.60
C ILE A 260 -0.72 8.47 9.62
N ASN A 261 -1.37 9.21 10.52
CA ASN A 261 -2.84 9.26 10.57
C ASN A 261 -3.45 10.12 9.43
N CYS A 262 -2.67 11.06 8.87
CA CYS A 262 -2.99 11.71 7.59
C CYS A 262 -2.90 10.73 6.39
N SER A 263 -2.10 9.66 6.52
CA SER A 263 -2.00 8.60 5.50
C SER A 263 -3.14 7.61 5.63
N GLU A 264 -3.45 7.17 6.85
CA GLU A 264 -4.55 6.23 7.18
C GLU A 264 -5.90 6.80 6.76
N SER A 265 -6.16 8.10 7.00
CA SER A 265 -7.36 8.82 6.54
C SER A 265 -7.38 9.11 5.04
N GLY A 266 -6.34 8.77 4.28
CA GLY A 266 -6.26 8.99 2.82
C GLY A 266 -6.06 10.44 2.38
N ILE A 267 -6.15 11.43 3.29
CA ILE A 267 -6.00 12.85 2.95
C ILE A 267 -4.62 13.12 2.33
N HIS A 268 -3.56 12.51 2.89
CA HIS A 268 -2.20 12.58 2.38
C HIS A 268 -1.42 11.29 2.66
N ARG A 269 -1.50 10.33 1.72
CA ARG A 269 -0.92 8.98 1.84
C ARG A 269 0.60 8.89 2.11
N PRO A 270 1.48 9.77 1.61
CA PRO A 270 2.90 9.70 1.97
C PRO A 270 3.14 10.05 3.44
N PRO A 271 3.81 9.21 4.25
CA PRO A 271 4.09 9.53 5.65
C PRO A 271 5.22 10.58 5.81
N VAL A 272 6.08 10.74 4.80
CA VAL A 272 7.26 11.64 4.84
C VAL A 272 7.22 12.70 3.74
N ALA A 273 7.07 12.30 2.47
CA ALA A 273 7.17 13.21 1.33
C ALA A 273 6.14 14.36 1.40
N GLY A 274 6.48 15.53 0.87
CA GLY A 274 5.58 16.69 0.88
C GLY A 274 4.48 16.64 -0.18
N ILE A 275 4.63 15.81 -1.22
CA ILE A 275 3.75 15.72 -2.38
C ILE A 275 3.28 14.28 -2.54
N ALA A 276 1.97 14.09 -2.75
CA ALA A 276 1.36 12.81 -3.08
C ALA A 276 0.90 12.79 -4.54
N GLY A 277 1.18 11.71 -5.26
CA GLY A 277 0.78 11.49 -6.66
C GLY A 277 1.98 11.18 -7.56
N GLY A 278 1.71 10.53 -8.70
CA GLY A 278 2.74 10.08 -9.64
C GLY A 278 2.86 11.01 -10.84
N ALA A 279 4.01 10.97 -11.52
CA ALA A 279 4.22 11.73 -12.76
C ALA A 279 3.15 11.40 -13.81
N ALA A 280 2.71 10.15 -13.93
CA ALA A 280 1.66 9.77 -14.88
C ALA A 280 0.29 10.41 -14.56
N THR A 281 -0.13 10.37 -13.29
CA THR A 281 -1.49 10.71 -12.84
C THR A 281 -1.66 12.16 -12.37
N GLY A 282 -0.55 12.84 -12.05
CA GLY A 282 -0.52 14.17 -11.43
C GLY A 282 -0.64 14.11 -9.89
N ALA A 283 -0.31 15.22 -9.23
CA ALA A 283 -0.38 15.32 -7.76
C ALA A 283 -1.84 15.35 -7.27
N VAL A 284 -2.11 14.73 -6.12
CA VAL A 284 -3.45 14.61 -5.51
C VAL A 284 -3.55 15.34 -4.17
N SER A 285 -2.45 15.44 -3.42
CA SER A 285 -2.39 16.24 -2.19
C SER A 285 -0.98 16.68 -1.84
N ILE A 286 -0.86 17.74 -1.05
CA ILE A 286 0.42 18.25 -0.53
C ILE A 286 0.34 18.54 0.97
N ALA A 287 1.48 18.40 1.64
CA ALA A 287 1.66 18.70 3.05
C ALA A 287 2.68 19.85 3.20
N LEU A 288 2.20 21.01 3.62
CA LEU A 288 3.08 22.11 4.04
C LEU A 288 3.62 21.74 5.43
N SER A 289 4.95 21.76 5.60
CA SER A 289 5.61 21.41 6.87
C SER A 289 6.84 22.27 7.18
N GLY A 290 6.95 23.46 6.59
CA GLY A 290 8.05 24.40 6.85
C GLY A 290 9.43 23.89 6.43
N GLY A 291 9.51 23.05 5.39
CA GLY A 291 10.75 22.46 4.91
C GLY A 291 11.60 23.35 3.97
N TYR A 292 11.08 24.54 3.66
CA TYR A 292 11.60 25.55 2.74
C TYR A 292 11.20 26.92 3.34
N PRO A 293 12.13 27.65 4.00
CA PRO A 293 11.83 28.95 4.62
C PRO A 293 11.36 30.04 3.63
N GLU A 294 11.62 29.84 2.34
CA GLU A 294 11.23 30.71 1.21
C GLU A 294 9.78 30.50 0.70
N ASP A 295 9.03 29.57 1.29
CA ASP A 295 7.61 29.37 0.99
C ASP A 295 6.78 30.44 1.71
N GLU A 296 6.09 31.29 0.94
CA GLU A 296 5.15 32.30 1.47
C GLU A 296 3.74 31.72 1.61
N ASP A 297 3.15 31.79 2.81
CA ASP A 297 1.79 31.31 3.06
C ASP A 297 0.84 32.44 3.50
N ASN A 298 -0.05 32.83 2.59
CA ASN A 298 -1.09 33.83 2.82
C ASN A 298 -2.47 33.21 3.12
N GLY A 299 -2.54 31.91 3.42
CA GLY A 299 -3.78 31.20 3.73
C GLY A 299 -4.49 30.72 2.46
N ASP A 300 -5.29 31.58 1.84
CA ASP A 300 -6.04 31.24 0.62
C ASP A 300 -5.16 31.18 -0.64
N THR A 301 -3.96 31.74 -0.57
CA THR A 301 -2.91 31.61 -1.59
C THR A 301 -1.56 31.36 -0.93
N PHE A 302 -0.73 30.51 -1.52
CA PHE A 302 0.63 30.30 -1.05
C PHE A 302 1.56 29.91 -2.20
N THR A 303 2.85 30.17 -2.02
CA THR A 303 3.89 29.64 -2.89
C THR A 303 4.50 28.42 -2.22
N TYR A 304 4.59 27.32 -2.97
CA TYR A 304 5.13 26.04 -2.51
C TYR A 304 6.37 25.67 -3.32
N THR A 305 7.39 25.13 -2.67
CA THR A 305 8.63 24.71 -3.33
C THR A 305 8.69 23.20 -3.56
N GLY A 306 9.19 22.82 -4.74
CA GLY A 306 9.30 21.44 -5.21
C GLY A 306 10.24 20.57 -4.38
N ALA A 307 10.13 19.25 -4.57
CA ALA A 307 11.01 18.27 -3.96
C ALA A 307 12.34 18.12 -4.73
N GLY A 308 13.33 17.46 -4.12
CA GLY A 308 14.65 17.23 -4.72
C GLY A 308 15.62 18.40 -4.52
N GLY A 309 16.74 18.36 -5.26
CA GLY A 309 17.88 19.30 -5.13
C GLY A 309 18.79 19.04 -3.93
N ARG A 310 18.65 17.89 -3.26
CA ARG A 310 19.24 17.59 -1.95
C ARG A 310 19.99 16.26 -1.97
N ASP A 311 21.23 16.23 -1.50
CA ASP A 311 21.89 14.97 -1.17
C ASP A 311 21.24 14.32 0.07
N LEU A 312 20.50 13.23 -0.19
CA LEU A 312 19.94 12.34 0.81
C LEU A 312 20.64 10.96 0.83
N LYS A 313 21.51 10.68 -0.16
CA LYS A 313 22.29 9.42 -0.24
C LYS A 313 23.26 9.34 0.95
N THR A 314 23.96 10.44 1.29
CA THR A 314 24.87 10.43 2.44
C THR A 314 24.15 10.31 3.79
N GLY A 315 24.21 9.12 4.39
CA GLY A 315 23.76 8.87 5.77
C GLY A 315 22.25 8.63 5.93
N ASN A 316 21.57 8.10 4.91
CA ASN A 316 20.16 7.68 4.98
C ASN A 316 19.21 8.79 5.48
N LYS A 317 19.44 10.04 5.05
CA LYS A 317 18.70 11.21 5.52
C LYS A 317 17.30 11.25 4.92
N ARG A 318 16.35 11.90 5.61
CA ARG A 318 15.01 12.23 5.08
C ARG A 318 14.84 13.70 4.73
N MET A 319 15.75 14.55 5.23
CA MET A 319 15.83 15.99 4.93
C MET A 319 17.30 16.40 4.90
N ALA A 320 17.65 17.31 4.00
CA ALA A 320 18.95 17.96 3.91
C ALA A 320 18.77 19.38 3.34
N LYS A 321 19.83 20.19 3.37
CA LYS A 321 19.85 21.49 2.67
C LYS A 321 19.93 21.25 1.15
N GLN A 322 19.60 22.27 0.36
CA GLN A 322 19.80 22.23 -1.09
C GLN A 322 21.30 22.19 -1.40
N THR A 323 21.68 21.34 -2.36
CA THR A 323 23.04 21.10 -2.84
C THR A 323 23.11 20.96 -4.36
N LEU A 324 21.97 20.87 -5.04
CA LEU A 324 21.84 20.65 -6.49
C LEU A 324 20.57 21.35 -7.01
N ASP A 325 20.53 21.61 -8.31
CA ASP A 325 19.32 22.11 -8.98
C ASP A 325 18.17 21.09 -8.96
N GLN A 326 16.94 21.58 -8.80
CA GLN A 326 15.73 20.76 -8.87
C GLN A 326 15.30 20.48 -10.31
N LYS A 327 14.96 19.22 -10.58
CA LYS A 327 14.46 18.77 -11.89
C LYS A 327 12.93 18.77 -11.93
N LEU A 328 12.36 18.94 -13.11
CA LEU A 328 10.91 18.82 -13.36
C LEU A 328 10.53 17.36 -13.62
N ASP A 329 10.82 16.49 -12.65
CA ASP A 329 10.58 15.04 -12.71
C ASP A 329 9.70 14.57 -11.54
N LYS A 330 9.47 13.26 -11.46
CA LYS A 330 8.79 12.55 -10.35
C LYS A 330 7.58 13.34 -9.78
N THR A 331 7.69 13.88 -8.57
CA THR A 331 6.60 14.63 -7.89
C THR A 331 6.47 16.09 -8.33
N ASN A 332 7.54 16.72 -8.81
CA ASN A 332 7.51 18.08 -9.37
C ASN A 332 6.71 18.08 -10.68
N LEU A 333 6.99 17.11 -11.56
CA LEU A 333 6.20 16.88 -12.78
C LEU A 333 4.74 16.53 -12.46
N ALA A 334 4.50 15.79 -11.38
CA ALA A 334 3.14 15.48 -10.92
C ALA A 334 2.38 16.75 -10.53
N LEU A 335 3.00 17.70 -9.82
CA LEU A 335 2.38 19.00 -9.52
C LEU A 335 2.16 19.83 -10.79
N ALA A 336 3.18 20.00 -11.64
CA ALA A 336 3.07 20.77 -12.87
C ALA A 336 1.93 20.29 -13.79
N ARG A 337 1.71 18.97 -13.87
CA ARG A 337 0.59 18.33 -14.61
C ARG A 337 -0.81 18.65 -14.08
N THR A 338 -0.94 19.24 -12.89
CA THR A 338 -2.25 19.69 -12.39
C THR A 338 -2.66 21.05 -12.93
N CYS A 339 -1.74 21.80 -13.54
CA CYS A 339 -2.01 23.10 -14.15
C CYS A 339 -2.90 22.94 -15.39
N ASP A 340 -3.88 23.84 -15.60
CA ASP A 340 -4.61 23.98 -16.87
C ASP A 340 -3.73 24.65 -17.95
N ALA A 341 -2.58 24.05 -18.24
CA ALA A 341 -1.63 24.49 -19.25
C ALA A 341 -0.76 23.30 -19.73
N PRO A 342 -0.26 23.33 -20.98
CA PRO A 342 0.76 22.38 -21.44
C PRO A 342 2.01 22.41 -20.56
N ILE A 343 2.65 21.24 -20.39
CA ILE A 343 3.88 21.12 -19.61
C ILE A 343 5.01 21.85 -20.33
N SER A 344 5.68 22.76 -19.61
CA SER A 344 6.82 23.56 -20.09
C SER A 344 8.02 23.48 -19.15
N GLU A 345 9.22 23.36 -19.71
CA GLU A 345 10.52 23.32 -19.00
C GLU A 345 10.94 24.67 -18.40
N ASN A 346 10.27 25.76 -18.77
CA ASN A 346 10.46 27.09 -18.20
C ASN A 346 9.35 27.47 -17.20
N GLY A 347 8.38 26.58 -16.97
CA GLY A 347 7.16 26.88 -16.24
C GLY A 347 6.00 27.24 -17.15
N ALA A 348 4.80 27.25 -16.58
CA ALA A 348 3.57 27.66 -17.26
C ALA A 348 2.60 28.32 -16.27
N THR A 349 1.73 29.19 -16.79
CA THR A 349 0.57 29.75 -16.09
C THR A 349 -0.69 29.10 -16.64
N ALA A 350 -1.62 28.72 -15.77
CA ALA A 350 -2.90 28.13 -16.17
C ALA A 350 -3.70 29.10 -17.04
N ASN A 351 -4.32 28.60 -18.10
CA ASN A 351 -5.25 29.40 -18.92
C ASN A 351 -6.48 29.78 -18.09
N ASP A 352 -7.04 28.79 -17.40
CA ASP A 352 -8.05 28.98 -16.36
C ASP A 352 -7.66 28.17 -15.12
N TRP A 353 -7.12 28.84 -14.10
CA TRP A 353 -6.67 28.19 -12.87
C TRP A 353 -7.79 27.46 -12.11
N ARG A 354 -9.07 27.73 -12.39
CA ARG A 354 -10.20 26.96 -11.83
C ARG A 354 -10.42 25.63 -12.57
N LYS A 355 -9.87 25.44 -13.77
CA LYS A 355 -9.86 24.15 -14.49
C LYS A 355 -8.69 23.25 -14.10
N SER A 356 -7.65 23.82 -13.47
CA SER A 356 -6.56 23.04 -12.88
C SER A 356 -7.09 21.96 -11.93
N LEU A 357 -6.40 20.82 -11.88
CA LEU A 357 -6.83 19.66 -11.09
C LEU A 357 -6.79 19.97 -9.58
N GLN A 358 -7.78 19.47 -8.85
CA GLN A 358 -7.91 19.64 -7.41
C GLN A 358 -6.77 18.93 -6.66
N ILE A 359 -6.15 19.65 -5.71
CA ILE A 359 -5.13 19.18 -4.78
C ILE A 359 -5.61 19.42 -3.35
N ARG A 360 -5.64 18.37 -2.50
CA ARG A 360 -5.89 18.54 -1.05
C ARG A 360 -4.67 19.15 -0.36
N VAL A 361 -4.88 20.10 0.54
CA VAL A 361 -3.79 20.76 1.27
C VAL A 361 -3.88 20.48 2.77
N VAL A 362 -2.78 19.98 3.32
CA VAL A 362 -2.59 19.77 4.76
C VAL A 362 -1.50 20.73 5.27
N ARG A 363 -1.77 21.51 6.32
CA ARG A 363 -0.77 22.33 7.01
C ARG A 363 -0.32 21.66 8.30
N GLY A 364 0.98 21.64 8.57
CA GLY A 364 1.57 21.12 9.81
C GLY A 364 2.09 22.22 10.75
N GLU A 365 2.12 21.92 12.05
CA GLU A 365 2.59 22.80 13.14
C GLU A 365 3.98 23.43 12.87
N LYS A 366 4.84 22.72 12.13
CA LYS A 366 6.21 23.15 11.80
C LYS A 366 6.26 24.44 10.97
N LEU A 367 5.15 24.83 10.33
CA LEU A 367 5.05 26.13 9.66
C LEU A 367 5.23 27.29 10.63
N LYS A 368 4.90 27.14 11.91
CA LYS A 368 5.02 28.20 12.93
C LYS A 368 6.37 28.91 12.97
N LYS A 369 7.44 28.26 12.53
CA LYS A 369 8.81 28.82 12.47
C LYS A 369 8.97 29.97 11.48
N HIS A 370 8.16 30.00 10.42
CA HIS A 370 8.26 30.98 9.32
C HIS A 370 6.89 31.61 9.02
N ASN A 371 5.83 30.81 8.96
CA ASN A 371 4.47 31.20 8.60
C ASN A 371 3.47 30.84 9.72
N SER A 372 3.52 31.55 10.85
CA SER A 372 2.73 31.23 12.05
C SER A 372 1.23 31.48 11.93
N LYS A 373 0.80 32.42 11.09
CA LYS A 373 -0.59 32.92 11.02
C LYS A 373 -1.63 31.86 10.63
N TYR A 374 -1.28 30.90 9.79
CA TYR A 374 -2.22 29.90 9.22
C TYR A 374 -1.91 28.47 9.65
N ALA A 375 -0.74 28.23 10.26
CA ALA A 375 -0.34 26.94 10.81
C ALA A 375 -1.30 26.47 11.93
N PRO A 376 -1.59 25.16 12.06
CA PRO A 376 -2.30 24.64 13.21
C PRO A 376 -1.46 24.77 14.49
N GLU A 377 -2.11 24.74 15.65
CA GLU A 377 -1.39 24.87 16.92
C GLU A 377 -0.50 23.67 17.24
N GLN A 378 -0.95 22.47 16.87
CA GLN A 378 -0.29 21.19 17.04
C GLN A 378 -0.64 20.29 15.85
N GLY A 379 0.24 19.33 15.53
CA GLY A 379 -0.01 18.28 14.53
C GLY A 379 -0.21 18.82 13.11
N TYR A 380 -1.24 18.29 12.43
CA TYR A 380 -1.56 18.54 11.03
C TYR A 380 -3.06 18.79 10.88
N ARG A 381 -3.46 19.73 10.03
CA ARG A 381 -4.86 20.08 9.75
C ARG A 381 -5.12 20.11 8.24
N TYR A 382 -6.27 19.57 7.82
CA TYR A 382 -6.75 19.67 6.44
C TYR A 382 -7.44 21.01 6.20
N ASP A 383 -6.99 21.77 5.21
CA ASP A 383 -7.42 23.15 4.95
C ASP A 383 -8.25 23.32 3.66
N GLY A 384 -8.63 22.20 3.03
CA GLY A 384 -9.46 22.15 1.83
C GLY A 384 -8.70 21.94 0.52
N ILE A 385 -9.41 22.22 -0.57
CA ILE A 385 -8.98 22.06 -1.95
C ILE A 385 -8.34 23.34 -2.49
N TYR A 386 -7.21 23.17 -3.16
CA TYR A 386 -6.47 24.21 -3.85
C TYR A 386 -6.16 23.75 -5.27
N LYS A 387 -5.91 24.73 -6.14
CA LYS A 387 -5.60 24.55 -7.55
C LYS A 387 -4.34 25.33 -7.91
N LEU A 388 -3.58 24.79 -8.87
CA LEU A 388 -2.35 25.39 -9.35
C LEU A 388 -2.65 26.55 -10.32
N VAL A 389 -2.16 27.75 -10.00
CA VAL A 389 -2.32 28.96 -10.82
C VAL A 389 -1.19 29.09 -11.82
N LYS A 390 0.05 28.90 -11.37
CA LYS A 390 1.25 28.88 -12.20
C LYS A 390 2.39 28.14 -11.50
N TYR A 391 3.34 27.67 -12.28
CA TYR A 391 4.60 27.12 -11.77
C TYR A 391 5.78 27.63 -12.61
N TRP A 392 6.94 27.85 -11.98
CA TRP A 392 8.14 28.38 -12.61
C TRP A 392 9.41 27.86 -11.91
N LYS A 393 10.57 28.01 -12.57
CA LYS A 393 11.88 27.77 -11.96
C LYS A 393 12.52 29.10 -11.56
N GLU A 394 13.13 29.15 -10.39
CA GLU A 394 13.74 30.35 -9.81
C GLU A 394 14.99 29.95 -9.02
N LYS A 395 16.00 30.82 -8.90
CA LYS A 395 17.12 30.55 -7.99
C LYS A 395 16.67 30.78 -6.55
N GLY A 396 16.70 29.74 -5.73
CA GLY A 396 16.39 29.83 -4.31
C GLY A 396 17.49 30.54 -3.52
N SER A 397 17.25 30.74 -2.22
CA SER A 397 18.19 31.38 -1.28
C SER A 397 19.56 30.68 -1.15
N SER A 398 19.66 29.44 -1.63
CA SER A 398 20.88 28.63 -1.70
C SER A 398 21.67 28.77 -3.01
N GLY A 399 21.18 29.56 -3.97
CA GLY A 399 21.81 29.77 -5.29
C GLY A 399 21.42 28.75 -6.37
N PHE A 400 20.90 27.58 -5.96
CA PHE A 400 20.39 26.52 -6.86
C PHE A 400 18.99 26.84 -7.38
N TYR A 401 18.66 26.33 -8.56
CA TYR A 401 17.31 26.39 -9.12
C TYR A 401 16.34 25.50 -8.34
N VAL A 402 15.21 26.08 -7.93
CA VAL A 402 14.08 25.40 -7.31
C VAL A 402 12.82 25.61 -8.15
N TRP A 403 11.91 24.63 -8.11
CA TRP A 403 10.59 24.76 -8.73
C TRP A 403 9.59 25.35 -7.76
N ARG A 404 8.93 26.44 -8.14
CA ARG A 404 7.93 27.12 -7.31
C ARG A 404 6.55 26.98 -7.95
N TYR A 405 5.54 26.82 -7.10
CA TYR A 405 4.15 26.55 -7.46
C TYR A 405 3.24 27.53 -6.71
N LEU A 406 2.52 28.40 -7.43
CA LEU A 406 1.53 29.30 -6.85
C LEU A 406 0.19 28.58 -6.75
N MET A 407 -0.24 28.28 -5.53
CA MET A 407 -1.48 27.60 -5.21
C MET A 407 -2.54 28.62 -4.78
N ARG A 408 -3.80 28.39 -5.17
CA ARG A 408 -4.96 29.18 -4.73
C ARG A 408 -6.11 28.27 -4.31
N ARG A 409 -6.79 28.63 -3.22
CA ARG A 409 -7.93 27.90 -2.67
C ARG A 409 -9.14 27.97 -3.60
N ASP A 410 -9.80 26.84 -3.80
CA ASP A 410 -11.01 26.69 -4.60
C ASP A 410 -11.88 25.62 -3.95
N ASP A 411 -12.50 25.99 -2.82
CA ASP A 411 -13.23 25.10 -1.92
C ASP A 411 -14.38 25.87 -1.24
N ASP A 412 -15.59 25.32 -1.32
CA ASP A 412 -16.82 25.90 -0.78
C ASP A 412 -16.92 25.85 0.75
N GLU A 413 -16.15 24.97 1.42
CA GLU A 413 -16.09 24.95 2.88
C GLU A 413 -15.24 26.14 3.37
N PRO A 414 -15.66 26.87 4.41
CA PRO A 414 -14.92 28.03 4.92
C PRO A 414 -13.55 27.62 5.50
N ALA A 415 -12.52 28.41 5.24
CA ALA A 415 -11.16 28.06 5.67
C ALA A 415 -11.01 28.08 7.21
N PRO A 416 -10.26 27.15 7.84
CA PRO A 416 -10.26 26.94 9.30
C PRO A 416 -9.89 28.13 10.18
N TRP A 417 -9.17 29.12 9.66
CA TRP A 417 -8.79 30.33 10.40
C TRP A 417 -9.88 31.42 10.40
N THR A 418 -10.86 31.33 9.50
CA THR A 418 -11.98 32.28 9.40
C THR A 418 -12.97 32.10 10.55
N LYS A 419 -13.81 33.11 10.82
CA LYS A 419 -14.88 33.00 11.84
C LYS A 419 -15.86 31.86 11.51
N GLU A 420 -16.21 31.73 10.23
CA GLU A 420 -17.11 30.68 9.72
C GLU A 420 -16.48 29.30 9.82
N GLY A 421 -15.20 29.16 9.47
CA GLY A 421 -14.45 27.89 9.60
C GLY A 421 -14.33 27.42 11.04
N LYS A 422 -14.05 28.33 11.99
CA LYS A 422 -14.04 28.02 13.42
C LYS A 422 -15.42 27.57 13.93
N ALA A 423 -16.48 28.27 13.53
CA ALA A 423 -17.85 27.89 13.87
C ALA A 423 -18.26 26.54 13.25
N LEU A 424 -17.77 26.21 12.04
CA LEU A 424 -17.99 24.91 11.41
C LEU A 424 -17.27 23.78 12.17
N ILE A 425 -16.01 23.99 12.54
CA ILE A 425 -15.20 23.06 13.36
C ILE A 425 -15.89 22.76 14.70
N GLU A 426 -16.37 23.79 15.39
CA GLU A 426 -17.10 23.65 16.65
C GLU A 426 -18.45 22.93 16.46
N LYS A 427 -19.21 23.31 15.43
CA LYS A 427 -20.50 22.69 15.08
C LYS A 427 -20.38 21.20 14.75
N LEU A 428 -19.31 20.80 14.08
CA LEU A 428 -18.99 19.42 13.73
C LEU A 428 -18.28 18.66 14.87
N GLY A 429 -17.90 19.32 15.96
CA GLY A 429 -17.21 18.71 17.09
C GLY A 429 -15.84 18.13 16.75
N LEU A 430 -15.15 18.72 15.77
CA LEU A 430 -13.86 18.22 15.28
C LEU A 430 -12.77 18.48 16.34
N GLU A 431 -12.19 17.41 16.85
CA GLU A 431 -11.08 17.42 17.81
C GLU A 431 -9.81 16.85 17.15
N MET A 432 -8.65 17.11 17.77
CA MET A 432 -7.38 16.54 17.32
C MET A 432 -7.39 15.02 17.43
N TYR A 433 -7.27 14.30 16.31
CA TYR A 433 -7.10 12.86 16.34
C TYR A 433 -5.72 12.49 16.93
N VAL A 434 -5.76 11.69 18.00
CA VAL A 434 -4.57 11.15 18.69
C VAL A 434 -4.72 9.63 18.74
N PRO A 435 -3.72 8.83 18.33
CA PRO A 435 -3.79 7.37 18.42
C PRO A 435 -4.10 6.86 19.84
N GLU A 436 -4.95 5.85 19.97
CA GLU A 436 -5.43 5.34 21.26
C GLU A 436 -4.30 4.97 22.24
N ALA A 437 -3.24 4.34 21.72
CA ALA A 437 -2.08 3.94 22.52
C ALA A 437 -1.38 5.14 23.21
N ILE A 438 -1.57 6.35 22.69
CA ILE A 438 -1.04 7.60 23.26
C ILE A 438 -2.08 8.27 24.16
N GLN A 439 -3.37 8.16 23.85
CA GLN A 439 -4.44 8.59 24.76
C GLN A 439 -4.36 7.83 26.10
N LYS A 440 -4.26 6.50 26.05
CA LYS A 440 -4.15 5.63 27.23
C LYS A 440 -2.90 5.93 28.07
N LYS A 441 -1.76 6.22 27.43
CA LYS A 441 -0.53 6.68 28.13
C LYS A 441 -0.71 8.04 28.80
N ARG A 442 -1.32 9.02 28.12
CA ARG A 442 -1.61 10.34 28.72
C ARG A 442 -2.51 10.23 29.94
N MET A 443 -3.57 9.43 29.86
CA MET A 443 -4.47 9.19 31.00
C MET A 443 -3.77 8.49 32.15
N LYS A 444 -2.89 7.51 31.87
CA LYS A 444 -2.11 6.84 32.92
C LYS A 444 -1.14 7.80 33.61
N ASN A 445 -0.35 8.56 32.84
CA ASN A 445 0.59 9.54 33.39
C ASN A 445 -0.12 10.61 34.23
N GLN A 446 -1.32 11.07 33.84
CA GLN A 446 -2.09 12.02 34.67
C GLN A 446 -2.47 11.41 36.03
N HIS A 447 -2.83 10.13 36.07
CA HIS A 447 -3.13 9.44 37.32
C HIS A 447 -1.86 9.22 38.18
N ASP A 448 -0.73 8.89 37.53
CA ASP A 448 0.59 8.72 38.18
C ASP A 448 1.20 10.06 38.70
N ASP A 449 0.69 11.21 38.26
CA ASP A 449 1.02 12.56 38.75
C ASP A 449 0.03 13.02 39.85
N ASP A 450 -1.28 12.79 39.70
CA ASP A 450 -2.32 13.07 40.72
C ASP A 450 -2.11 12.28 42.04
N ASP A 451 -1.46 11.10 41.98
CA ASP A 451 -1.07 10.29 43.14
C ASP A 451 0.24 10.76 43.84
N LYS A 452 0.90 11.82 43.34
CA LYS A 452 2.14 12.37 43.95
C LYS A 452 1.99 13.70 44.66
N ASP A 453 0.95 14.47 44.36
CA ASP A 453 0.67 15.77 44.97
C ASP A 453 -0.38 15.67 46.11
N GLN A 454 -0.31 14.61 46.93
CA GLN A 454 -1.23 14.37 48.06
C GLN A 454 -0.58 14.40 49.46
N ASP A 455 0.62 14.97 49.60
CA ASP A 455 1.23 15.32 50.89
C ASP A 455 1.82 16.75 50.84
N GLU A 456 0.97 17.79 50.85
CA GLU A 456 1.13 19.02 51.69
C GLU A 456 -0.05 20.02 51.55
N GLU A 457 -0.54 20.46 52.72
CA GLU A 457 -1.37 21.66 53.03
C GLU A 457 -2.63 22.06 52.22
N LEU A 458 -3.78 21.64 52.76
CA LEU A 458 -5.00 22.42 53.04
C LEU A 458 -5.26 23.79 52.35
N ALA A 459 -6.47 23.86 51.76
CA ALA A 459 -7.37 25.01 51.69
C ALA A 459 -7.11 26.15 50.67
N SER A 460 -7.55 25.91 49.41
CA SER A 460 -8.48 26.87 48.77
C SER A 460 -9.44 26.18 47.80
N SER A 461 -10.62 26.75 47.59
CA SER A 461 -11.72 26.11 46.86
C SER A 461 -11.69 26.40 45.36
N SER A 462 -11.39 25.39 44.55
CA SER A 462 -11.78 25.36 43.14
C SER A 462 -12.24 23.95 42.75
N SER A 463 -13.52 23.80 42.43
CA SER A 463 -14.12 22.52 42.04
C SER A 463 -13.46 21.95 40.77
N PRO A 464 -13.33 20.62 40.64
CA PRO A 464 -12.78 20.01 39.43
C PRO A 464 -13.60 20.39 38.18
N PRO A 465 -12.96 20.52 37.01
CA PRO A 465 -13.62 20.93 35.79
C PRO A 465 -14.72 19.93 35.39
N LYS A 466 -15.93 20.46 35.18
CA LYS A 466 -17.13 19.66 34.88
C LYS A 466 -16.92 18.72 33.68
N PRO A 467 -17.55 17.53 33.67
CA PRO A 467 -17.40 16.57 32.58
C PRO A 467 -17.77 17.18 31.23
N LYS A 468 -17.00 16.84 30.20
CA LYS A 468 -17.20 17.32 28.82
C LYS A 468 -18.64 17.01 28.38
N LYS A 469 -19.31 18.03 27.82
CA LYS A 469 -20.69 17.91 27.32
C LYS A 469 -20.81 16.71 26.38
N LEU A 470 -21.86 15.89 26.54
CA LEU A 470 -22.14 14.77 25.61
C LEU A 470 -22.15 15.30 24.17
N LYS A 471 -21.28 14.73 23.32
CA LYS A 471 -21.30 15.01 21.89
C LYS A 471 -22.66 14.58 21.33
N LYS A 472 -23.31 15.45 20.55
CA LYS A 472 -24.57 15.09 19.90
C LYS A 472 -24.29 14.01 18.84
N ARG A 473 -25.09 12.95 18.80
CA ARG A 473 -24.96 11.91 17.76
C ARG A 473 -25.10 12.52 16.37
N TYR A 474 -24.29 12.02 15.43
CA TYR A 474 -24.36 12.40 14.02
C TYR A 474 -25.77 12.14 13.49
N THR A 475 -26.28 13.06 12.68
CA THR A 475 -27.62 12.95 12.11
C THR A 475 -27.52 13.16 10.60
N PRO A 476 -27.72 12.10 9.77
CA PRO A 476 -27.62 12.22 8.33
C PRO A 476 -28.65 13.20 7.76
N SER A 477 -28.31 13.81 6.61
CA SER A 477 -29.12 14.83 5.95
C SER A 477 -30.53 14.34 5.60
N LYS A 478 -31.47 15.28 5.38
CA LYS A 478 -32.84 14.95 4.97
C LYS A 478 -32.86 14.15 3.66
N ASP A 479 -31.98 14.51 2.73
CA ASP A 479 -31.88 13.91 1.40
C ASP A 479 -31.30 12.49 1.48
N LEU A 480 -30.25 12.28 2.28
CA LEU A 480 -29.70 10.96 2.54
C LEU A 480 -30.73 10.04 3.21
N LYS A 481 -31.47 10.55 4.20
CA LYS A 481 -32.59 9.80 4.82
C LYS A 481 -33.71 9.48 3.81
N ALA A 482 -33.93 10.33 2.81
CA ALA A 482 -34.89 10.06 1.73
C ALA A 482 -34.37 9.01 0.73
N LEU A 483 -33.06 8.96 0.47
CA LEU A 483 -32.43 7.91 -0.35
C LEU A 483 -32.42 6.56 0.37
N ILE A 484 -32.03 6.52 1.65
CA ILE A 484 -32.07 5.32 2.50
C ILE A 484 -33.47 4.68 2.49
N LYS A 485 -34.53 5.50 2.62
CA LYS A 485 -35.94 5.03 2.58
C LYS A 485 -36.36 4.40 1.24
N LYS A 486 -35.61 4.60 0.14
CA LYS A 486 -35.90 3.94 -1.15
C LYS A 486 -35.39 2.50 -1.19
N ASP A 487 -34.38 2.15 -0.38
CA ASP A 487 -33.84 0.79 -0.30
C ASP A 487 -34.70 -0.11 0.61
N LYS A 488 -35.79 -0.60 0.03
CA LYS A 488 -36.75 -1.48 0.73
C LYS A 488 -36.20 -2.87 1.06
N LYS A 489 -35.07 -3.30 0.47
CA LYS A 489 -34.49 -4.62 0.76
C LYS A 489 -33.67 -4.60 2.05
N ASN A 490 -32.89 -3.54 2.27
CA ASN A 490 -31.95 -3.44 3.39
C ASN A 490 -32.49 -2.70 4.62
N VAL A 491 -33.81 -2.70 4.87
CA VAL A 491 -34.42 -1.92 5.98
C VAL A 491 -33.80 -2.26 7.34
N ARG A 492 -33.45 -3.54 7.59
CA ARG A 492 -32.77 -3.96 8.82
C ARG A 492 -31.35 -3.39 8.91
N ALA A 493 -30.55 -3.52 7.86
CA ALA A 493 -29.18 -3.01 7.81
C ALA A 493 -29.14 -1.48 7.98
N TRP A 494 -30.00 -0.76 7.25
CA TRP A 494 -30.14 0.68 7.42
C TRP A 494 -30.61 1.09 8.82
N LYS A 495 -31.42 0.28 9.49
CA LYS A 495 -31.75 0.49 10.91
C LYS A 495 -30.51 0.35 11.79
N THR A 496 -29.69 -0.69 11.62
CA THR A 496 -28.40 -0.86 12.33
C THR A 496 -27.51 0.37 12.17
N VAL A 497 -27.35 0.86 10.93
CA VAL A 497 -26.52 2.04 10.61
C VAL A 497 -27.08 3.33 11.22
N LEU A 498 -28.39 3.52 11.22
CA LEU A 498 -29.03 4.73 11.78
C LEU A 498 -29.10 4.74 13.31
N GLU A 499 -29.08 3.58 13.96
CA GLU A 499 -29.09 3.45 15.42
C GLU A 499 -27.68 3.37 16.04
N ALA A 500 -26.65 3.17 15.21
CA ALA A 500 -25.25 3.14 15.63
C ALA A 500 -24.81 4.43 16.34
N GLU A 501 -23.97 4.29 17.38
CA GLU A 501 -23.43 5.40 18.17
C GLU A 501 -22.32 6.14 17.42
N THR A 502 -22.71 6.86 16.38
CA THR A 502 -21.82 7.68 15.54
C THR A 502 -21.96 9.16 15.91
N TYR A 503 -20.85 9.87 15.92
CA TYR A 503 -20.73 11.29 16.27
C TYR A 503 -20.13 12.12 15.13
N THR A 504 -19.36 11.50 14.24
CA THR A 504 -18.81 12.11 13.02
C THR A 504 -19.34 11.45 11.75
N GLU A 505 -19.20 12.15 10.61
CA GLU A 505 -19.54 11.57 9.30
C GLU A 505 -18.63 10.39 8.92
N SER A 506 -17.35 10.43 9.29
CA SER A 506 -16.43 9.28 9.16
C SER A 506 -16.96 8.04 9.88
N GLU A 507 -17.34 8.15 11.14
CA GLU A 507 -17.91 7.01 11.90
C GLU A 507 -19.20 6.47 11.27
N PHE A 508 -20.01 7.35 10.67
CA PHE A 508 -21.21 6.95 9.93
C PHE A 508 -20.88 6.22 8.62
N ILE A 509 -19.82 6.63 7.91
CA ILE A 509 -19.29 5.92 6.74
C ILE A 509 -18.71 4.55 7.16
N GLU A 510 -17.95 4.47 8.25
CA GLU A 510 -17.44 3.20 8.78
C GLU A 510 -18.60 2.24 9.16
N ALA A 511 -19.69 2.76 9.73
CA ALA A 511 -20.89 1.98 9.99
C ALA A 511 -21.55 1.43 8.71
N ILE A 512 -21.62 2.25 7.64
CA ILE A 512 -22.06 1.79 6.30
C ILE A 512 -21.12 0.72 5.75
N GLN A 513 -19.80 0.93 5.80
CA GLN A 513 -18.81 -0.02 5.29
C GLN A 513 -18.90 -1.38 6.00
N ARG A 514 -19.14 -1.37 7.32
CA ARG A 514 -19.29 -2.58 8.13
C ARG A 514 -20.58 -3.35 7.83
N GLU A 515 -21.71 -2.66 7.67
CA GLU A 515 -23.01 -3.31 7.46
C GLU A 515 -23.23 -3.75 6.00
N PHE A 516 -22.64 -3.02 5.04
CA PHE A 516 -22.75 -3.29 3.60
C PHE A 516 -21.48 -3.91 3.00
N CYS A 517 -20.67 -4.58 3.81
CA CYS A 517 -19.56 -5.39 3.32
C CYS A 517 -20.08 -6.59 2.51
N CYS A 518 -19.32 -6.99 1.48
CA CYS A 518 -19.59 -8.23 0.77
C CYS A 518 -19.03 -9.40 1.58
N ALA A 519 -19.87 -10.37 1.96
CA ALA A 519 -19.42 -11.53 2.74
C ALA A 519 -18.41 -12.46 2.02
N VAL A 520 -18.06 -12.19 0.76
CA VAL A 520 -17.05 -12.94 -0.02
C VAL A 520 -15.69 -12.23 -0.03
N CYS A 521 -15.62 -10.94 -0.38
CA CYS A 521 -14.36 -10.18 -0.43
C CYS A 521 -14.10 -9.30 0.81
N GLN A 522 -15.06 -9.21 1.74
CA GLN A 522 -15.02 -8.46 3.01
C GLN A 522 -14.93 -6.92 2.88
N ASP A 523 -14.69 -6.39 1.69
CA ASP A 523 -14.80 -4.95 1.38
C ASP A 523 -16.26 -4.46 1.24
N LEU A 524 -16.46 -3.14 1.28
CA LEU A 524 -17.73 -2.49 0.92
C LEU A 524 -18.17 -2.94 -0.49
N ALA A 525 -19.35 -3.57 -0.57
CA ALA A 525 -19.78 -4.27 -1.77
C ALA A 525 -19.86 -3.35 -3.01
N GLN A 526 -19.19 -3.70 -4.11
CA GLN A 526 -19.22 -2.95 -5.39
C GLN A 526 -20.28 -3.55 -6.33
N GLN A 527 -21.10 -2.71 -6.98
CA GLN A 527 -22.31 -3.14 -7.70
C GLN A 527 -23.16 -4.10 -6.83
N PRO A 528 -23.65 -3.65 -5.66
CA PRO A 528 -24.18 -4.53 -4.64
C PRO A 528 -25.46 -5.21 -5.11
N VAL A 529 -25.48 -6.54 -5.06
CA VAL A 529 -26.68 -7.35 -5.26
C VAL A 529 -27.21 -7.73 -3.88
N THR A 530 -28.43 -7.29 -3.57
CA THR A 530 -29.14 -7.67 -2.34
C THR A 530 -30.09 -8.83 -2.64
N THR A 531 -29.80 -9.99 -2.06
CA THR A 531 -30.55 -11.24 -2.24
C THR A 531 -31.90 -11.23 -1.53
N LYS A 532 -32.76 -12.23 -1.78
CA LYS A 532 -34.05 -12.39 -1.05
C LYS A 532 -33.86 -12.60 0.45
N CYS A 533 -32.79 -13.26 0.84
CA CYS A 533 -32.36 -13.44 2.23
C CYS A 533 -31.62 -12.22 2.80
N VAL A 534 -31.75 -11.04 2.16
CA VAL A 534 -31.22 -9.73 2.58
C VAL A 534 -29.71 -9.65 2.85
N HIS A 535 -28.93 -10.54 2.23
CA HIS A 535 -27.47 -10.46 2.24
C HIS A 535 -26.98 -9.64 1.04
N ASN A 536 -25.88 -8.92 1.23
CA ASN A 536 -25.29 -8.03 0.21
C ASN A 536 -23.96 -8.58 -0.29
N PHE A 537 -23.77 -8.57 -1.61
CA PHE A 537 -22.57 -9.06 -2.26
C PHE A 537 -22.17 -8.14 -3.40
N CYS A 538 -20.87 -8.06 -3.73
CA CYS A 538 -20.48 -7.51 -5.02
C CYS A 538 -21.08 -8.38 -6.14
N LYS A 539 -21.59 -7.78 -7.22
CA LYS A 539 -22.13 -8.53 -8.36
C LYS A 539 -21.14 -9.59 -8.88
N THR A 540 -19.87 -9.22 -9.06
CA THR A 540 -18.81 -10.12 -9.51
C THR A 540 -18.54 -11.25 -8.53
N CYS A 541 -18.50 -10.97 -7.22
CA CYS A 541 -18.31 -11.97 -6.18
C CYS A 541 -19.49 -12.94 -6.08
N LEU A 542 -20.73 -12.48 -6.24
CA LEU A 542 -21.92 -13.32 -6.21
C LEU A 542 -21.97 -14.26 -7.42
N VAL A 543 -21.80 -13.72 -8.63
CA VAL A 543 -21.71 -14.50 -9.88
C VAL A 543 -20.62 -15.56 -9.79
N ARG A 544 -19.44 -15.20 -9.24
CA ARG A 544 -18.33 -16.15 -9.05
C ARG A 544 -18.71 -17.23 -8.01
N ALA A 545 -19.37 -16.87 -6.91
CA ALA A 545 -19.76 -17.83 -5.88
C ALA A 545 -20.87 -18.79 -6.34
N MET A 546 -21.87 -18.31 -7.08
CA MET A 546 -22.97 -19.13 -7.59
C MET A 546 -22.48 -20.33 -8.42
N LYS A 547 -21.47 -20.12 -9.28
CA LYS A 547 -20.82 -21.16 -10.09
C LYS A 547 -20.37 -22.41 -9.30
N TYR A 548 -20.04 -22.26 -8.02
CA TYR A 548 -19.52 -23.34 -7.18
C TYR A 548 -20.51 -23.79 -6.09
N ASN A 549 -21.61 -23.07 -5.89
CA ASN A 549 -22.45 -23.18 -4.70
C ASN A 549 -23.93 -23.44 -5.03
N ASN A 550 -24.20 -24.00 -6.22
CA ASN A 550 -25.52 -24.37 -6.75
C ASN A 550 -26.59 -23.27 -6.58
N ASP A 551 -26.25 -22.03 -6.98
CA ASP A 551 -27.11 -20.85 -6.88
C ASP A 551 -27.64 -20.53 -5.45
N THR A 552 -26.98 -21.04 -4.41
CA THR A 552 -27.32 -20.75 -3.01
C THR A 552 -26.52 -19.57 -2.43
N CYS A 553 -27.14 -18.80 -1.55
CA CYS A 553 -26.52 -17.67 -0.86
C CYS A 553 -25.25 -18.09 -0.08
N PRO A 554 -24.07 -17.48 -0.35
CA PRO A 554 -22.83 -17.83 0.36
C PRO A 554 -22.89 -17.69 1.88
N THR A 555 -23.74 -16.80 2.42
CA THR A 555 -23.84 -16.57 3.87
C THR A 555 -24.84 -17.49 4.58
N CYS A 556 -25.98 -17.80 3.96
CA CYS A 556 -27.08 -18.52 4.63
C CYS A 556 -27.63 -19.74 3.87
N ARG A 557 -27.03 -20.09 2.72
CA ARG A 557 -27.36 -21.25 1.86
C ARG A 557 -28.81 -21.33 1.35
N GLN A 558 -29.55 -20.22 1.39
CA GLN A 558 -30.89 -20.13 0.79
C GLN A 558 -30.78 -19.90 -0.72
N ASP A 559 -31.60 -20.60 -1.50
CA ASP A 559 -31.65 -20.53 -2.97
C ASP A 559 -31.87 -19.11 -3.51
N ILE A 560 -31.14 -18.75 -4.57
CA ILE A 560 -31.26 -17.47 -5.27
C ILE A 560 -31.81 -17.72 -6.68
N GLN A 561 -33.13 -17.90 -6.77
CA GLN A 561 -33.83 -18.23 -8.02
C GLN A 561 -34.07 -17.03 -8.98
N GLU A 562 -33.49 -15.86 -8.71
CA GLU A 562 -33.76 -14.62 -9.45
C GLU A 562 -32.50 -14.01 -10.06
N LYS A 563 -32.64 -13.41 -11.26
CA LYS A 563 -31.57 -12.66 -11.92
C LYS A 563 -31.00 -11.58 -11.02
N GLU A 564 -29.67 -11.52 -10.95
CA GLU A 564 -28.90 -10.67 -10.05
C GLU A 564 -28.93 -9.19 -10.48
N VAL A 565 -30.02 -8.51 -10.13
CA VAL A 565 -30.16 -7.06 -10.36
C VAL A 565 -29.44 -6.28 -9.26
N VAL A 566 -28.53 -5.39 -9.65
CA VAL A 566 -27.83 -4.46 -8.76
C VAL A 566 -28.86 -3.60 -8.01
N ASN A 567 -28.71 -3.48 -6.70
CA ASN A 567 -29.57 -2.66 -5.85
C ASN A 567 -29.24 -1.17 -6.06
N GLN A 568 -29.82 -0.58 -7.10
CA GLN A 568 -29.60 0.84 -7.42
C GLN A 568 -30.04 1.79 -6.30
N ALA A 569 -30.96 1.39 -5.42
CA ALA A 569 -31.35 2.20 -4.27
C ALA A 569 -30.23 2.26 -3.22
N LEU A 570 -29.60 1.12 -2.92
CA LEU A 570 -28.39 1.04 -2.10
C LEU A 570 -27.24 1.83 -2.74
N VAL A 571 -27.01 1.66 -4.05
CA VAL A 571 -25.98 2.40 -4.80
C VAL A 571 -26.18 3.90 -4.67
N ASN A 572 -27.41 4.40 -4.88
CA ASN A 572 -27.69 5.83 -4.81
C ASN A 572 -27.52 6.39 -3.38
N ALA A 573 -27.85 5.60 -2.34
CA ALA A 573 -27.64 6.00 -0.95
C ALA A 573 -26.15 6.05 -0.58
N ILE A 574 -25.35 5.08 -1.01
CA ILE A 574 -23.90 5.08 -0.78
C ILE A 574 -23.22 6.18 -1.62
N LYS A 575 -23.57 6.35 -2.92
CA LYS A 575 -23.06 7.42 -3.79
C LYS A 575 -23.29 8.82 -3.21
N PHE A 576 -24.36 9.03 -2.45
CA PHE A 576 -24.61 10.33 -1.80
C PHE A 576 -23.56 10.68 -0.74
N VAL A 577 -23.03 9.67 -0.02
CA VAL A 577 -22.03 9.86 1.03
C VAL A 577 -20.59 9.69 0.49
N ILE A 578 -20.41 8.79 -0.47
CA ILE A 578 -19.14 8.47 -1.13
C ILE A 578 -19.32 8.74 -2.64
N PRO A 579 -19.07 9.97 -3.13
CA PRO A 579 -19.44 10.36 -4.50
C PRO A 579 -18.90 9.48 -5.64
N GLN A 580 -17.72 8.87 -5.47
CA GLN A 580 -17.08 8.00 -6.46
C GLN A 580 -17.25 6.50 -6.18
N TYR A 581 -18.10 6.11 -5.22
CA TYR A 581 -18.46 4.70 -5.03
C TYR A 581 -19.07 4.15 -6.32
N ASP A 582 -18.66 2.98 -6.79
CA ASP A 582 -19.18 2.37 -8.04
C ASP A 582 -19.08 3.32 -9.27
N GLU A 583 -17.97 4.06 -9.37
CA GLU A 583 -17.48 4.67 -10.62
C GLU A 583 -16.31 3.82 -11.19
N PRO A 584 -16.22 3.60 -12.51
CA PRO A 584 -15.06 2.98 -13.12
C PRO A 584 -13.83 3.89 -13.00
N GLU A 585 -12.67 3.34 -12.63
CA GLU A 585 -11.42 4.11 -12.63
C GLU A 585 -11.20 4.74 -14.00
N VAL A 586 -10.94 6.06 -14.03
CA VAL A 586 -10.76 6.80 -15.28
C VAL A 586 -9.59 6.17 -16.07
N PRO A 587 -9.83 5.62 -17.28
CA PRO A 587 -8.79 4.95 -18.02
C PRO A 587 -7.65 5.93 -18.31
N LYS A 588 -6.41 5.46 -18.06
CA LYS A 588 -5.18 6.23 -18.27
C LYS A 588 -5.15 6.71 -19.72
N LYS A 589 -5.45 8.00 -19.97
CA LYS A 589 -5.44 8.58 -21.32
C LYS A 589 -4.10 8.30 -21.98
N SER A 590 -4.10 7.40 -22.96
CA SER A 590 -2.91 7.02 -23.71
C SER A 590 -2.38 8.24 -24.45
N ILE A 591 -1.21 8.72 -24.01
CA ILE A 591 -0.54 9.84 -24.65
C ILE A 591 -0.10 9.36 -26.02
N LYS A 592 -0.84 9.76 -27.07
CA LYS A 592 -0.39 9.61 -28.45
C LYS A 592 0.92 10.39 -28.58
N LYS A 593 2.05 9.67 -28.55
CA LYS A 593 3.36 10.26 -28.87
C LYS A 593 3.24 10.87 -30.27
N ALA A 594 3.51 12.16 -30.38
CA ALA A 594 3.60 12.82 -31.67
C ALA A 594 4.70 12.11 -32.48
N THR A 595 4.31 11.47 -33.58
CA THR A 595 5.25 10.85 -34.51
C THR A 595 6.11 11.94 -35.14
N ARG A 596 7.37 12.01 -34.72
CA ARG A 596 8.35 12.92 -35.31
C ARG A 596 8.63 12.44 -36.73
N THR A 597 7.97 13.06 -37.71
CA THR A 597 8.22 12.79 -39.14
C THR A 597 9.63 13.26 -39.49
N THR A 598 10.58 12.33 -39.54
CA THR A 598 11.81 12.51 -40.32
C THR A 598 11.41 12.53 -41.79
N LYS A 599 11.52 13.69 -42.42
CA LYS A 599 11.59 13.81 -43.89
C LYS A 599 13.06 13.95 -44.26
N ASP A 600 13.44 13.23 -45.30
CA ASP A 600 14.77 13.27 -45.89
C ASP A 600 15.03 14.62 -46.58
N ALA A 601 16.21 15.20 -46.32
CA ALA A 601 16.97 16.14 -47.15
C ALA A 601 18.37 16.32 -46.52
#